data_AF-A0A1G6KVK7-F1
#
_entry.id   AF-A0A1G6KVK7-F1
#
_cell.length_a   1.000
_cell.length_b   1.000
_cell.length_c   1.000
_cell.angle_alpha   90.00
_cell.angle_beta   90.00
_cell.angle_gamma   90.00
#
_symmetry.space_group_name_H-M   'P 1'
#
loop_
_entity.id
_entity.type
_entity.pdbx_description
1 polymer ?
#
loop_
_entity_poly.entity_id
_entity_poly.type
_entity_poly.pdbx_seq_one_letter_code
_entity_poly.pdbx_strand_id
1 'polypeptide(L)'
;MACNLCNSKDSDIQQTIIEDGIVKHIEYCKNCFKEVQKNHLNKLSSTSSKKMKIINSFGDRIVSKEAYNKIIFDPYHERIVTELPLNILKSTFISDEFSMKRNEKTSIDRNIKYLEFSLDKAQNFEDNLRIKRLKKLIDFFKSIK
;
A
#
# COMPACT_ATOMS: atom_id res chain seq x y z
N MET A 1 4.74 25.70 -25.37
CA MET A 1 3.83 25.80 -24.21
C MET A 1 4.71 26.18 -23.01
N ALA A 2 4.19 26.41 -21.81
CA ALA A 2 4.99 26.97 -20.70
C ALA A 2 5.10 25.97 -19.55
N CYS A 3 6.27 25.92 -18.91
CA CYS A 3 6.51 25.11 -17.72
C CYS A 3 5.52 25.50 -16.61
N ASN A 4 4.76 24.54 -16.09
CA ASN A 4 3.75 24.77 -15.06
C ASN A 4 4.33 25.28 -13.72
N LEU A 5 5.64 25.16 -13.50
CA LEU A 5 6.30 25.60 -12.27
C LEU A 5 6.93 26.99 -12.36
N CYS A 6 7.64 27.28 -13.45
CA CYS A 6 8.39 28.53 -13.59
C CYS A 6 7.88 29.43 -14.72
N ASN A 7 6.82 29.03 -15.43
CA ASN A 7 6.25 29.71 -16.59
C ASN A 7 7.25 29.97 -17.75
N SER A 8 8.40 29.31 -17.76
CA SER A 8 9.35 29.41 -18.87
C SER A 8 8.74 28.81 -20.13
N LYS A 9 9.00 29.42 -21.30
CA LYS A 9 8.52 28.90 -22.60
C LYS A 9 9.23 27.62 -23.05
N ASP A 10 10.30 27.23 -22.35
CA ASP A 10 11.12 26.04 -22.63
C ASP A 10 10.58 24.78 -21.93
N SER A 11 9.29 24.48 -22.08
CA SER A 11 8.75 23.19 -21.61
C SER A 11 9.06 22.09 -22.63
N ASP A 12 9.90 21.14 -22.23
CA ASP A 12 10.32 20.01 -23.07
C ASP A 12 9.67 18.68 -22.63
N ILE A 13 9.13 18.63 -21.41
CA ILE A 13 8.71 17.38 -20.77
C ILE A 13 7.23 17.46 -20.45
N GLN A 14 6.44 16.59 -21.08
CA GLN A 14 5.01 16.45 -20.81
C GLN A 14 4.75 15.21 -19.94
N GLN A 15 3.97 15.39 -18.88
CA GLN A 15 3.58 14.33 -17.97
C GLN A 15 2.06 14.33 -17.78
N THR A 16 1.48 13.14 -17.83
CA THR A 16 0.08 12.92 -17.50
C THR A 16 0.02 12.39 -16.08
N ILE A 17 -0.63 13.12 -15.18
CA ILE A 17 -0.87 12.68 -13.81
C ILE A 17 -2.36 12.52 -13.55
N ILE A 18 -2.71 11.63 -12.63
CA ILE A 18 -4.08 11.45 -12.16
C ILE A 18 -4.12 11.94 -10.71
N GLU A 19 -4.83 13.04 -10.47
CA GLU A 19 -5.00 13.63 -9.15
C GLU A 19 -6.51 13.72 -8.87
N ASP A 20 -6.97 13.10 -7.79
CA ASP A 20 -8.39 13.00 -7.41
C ASP A 20 -9.31 12.45 -8.51
N GLY A 21 -8.80 11.52 -9.33
CA GLY A 21 -9.52 10.91 -10.44
C GLY A 21 -9.60 11.78 -11.70
N ILE A 22 -8.98 12.97 -11.70
CA ILE A 22 -8.91 13.87 -12.85
C ILE A 22 -7.55 13.70 -13.53
N VAL A 23 -7.58 13.45 -14.84
CA VAL A 23 -6.38 13.41 -15.68
C VAL A 23 -5.91 14.86 -15.91
N LYS A 24 -4.73 15.19 -15.40
CA LYS A 24 -4.06 16.49 -15.63
C LYS A 24 -2.83 16.28 -16.49
N HIS A 25 -2.68 17.13 -17.50
CA HIS A 25 -1.46 17.23 -18.29
C HIS A 25 -0.63 18.38 -17.72
N ILE A 26 0.59 18.07 -17.30
CA ILE A 26 1.53 19.03 -16.72
C ILE A 26 2.78 19.04 -17.57
N GLU A 27 3.28 20.23 -17.85
CA GLU A 27 4.51 20.43 -18.58
C GLU A 27 5.61 21.00 -17.70
N TYR A 28 6.83 20.52 -17.88
CA TYR A 28 8.00 20.97 -17.15
C TYR A 28 9.14 21.32 -18.09
N CYS A 29 9.92 22.34 -17.71
CA CYS A 29 11.27 22.50 -18.24
C CYS A 29 12.21 21.51 -17.54
N LYS A 30 13.37 21.23 -18.13
CA LYS A 30 14.34 20.25 -17.61
C LYS A 30 14.79 20.53 -16.17
N ASN A 31 14.95 21.80 -15.79
CA ASN A 31 15.39 22.18 -14.45
C ASN A 31 14.28 21.94 -13.41
N CYS A 32 13.06 22.40 -13.68
CA CYS A 32 11.93 22.18 -12.79
C CYS A 32 11.57 20.70 -12.67
N PHE A 33 11.68 19.94 -13.76
CA PHE A 33 11.48 18.49 -13.70
C PHE A 33 12.52 17.80 -12.80
N LYS A 34 13.80 18.20 -12.88
CA LYS A 34 14.84 17.69 -11.98
C LYS A 34 14.56 18.04 -10.52
N GLU A 35 14.03 19.23 -10.22
CA GLU A 35 13.65 19.60 -8.85
C GLU A 35 12.45 18.81 -8.35
N VAL A 36 11.41 18.63 -9.18
CA VAL A 36 10.26 17.78 -8.88
C VAL A 36 10.73 16.35 -8.60
N GLN A 37 11.53 15.78 -9.50
CA GLN A 37 12.15 14.47 -9.29
C GLN A 37 12.97 14.44 -8.00
N LYS A 38 13.83 15.42 -7.76
CA LYS A 38 14.64 15.49 -6.53
C LYS A 38 13.76 15.56 -5.28
N ASN A 39 12.66 16.31 -5.28
CA ASN A 39 11.75 16.40 -4.15
C ASN A 39 10.92 15.12 -3.93
N HIS A 40 10.51 14.44 -5.00
CA HIS A 40 9.83 13.15 -4.90
C HIS A 40 10.79 12.01 -4.52
N LEU A 41 11.99 11.99 -5.08
CA LEU A 41 13.04 11.00 -4.82
C LEU A 41 13.69 11.22 -3.46
N ASN A 42 13.82 12.47 -2.97
CA ASN A 42 14.30 12.76 -1.62
C ASN A 42 13.34 12.27 -0.54
N LYS A 43 12.05 12.10 -0.86
CA LYS A 43 11.08 11.44 0.02
C LYS A 43 11.22 9.91 0.00
N LEU A 44 11.98 9.35 -0.93
CA LEU A 44 12.27 7.93 -0.99
C LEU A 44 13.46 7.59 -0.09
N SER A 45 13.34 6.56 0.75
CA SER A 45 14.47 6.16 1.60
C SER A 45 15.63 5.63 0.73
N SER A 46 16.88 6.01 1.05
CA SER A 46 18.09 5.44 0.42
C SER A 46 18.24 3.93 0.64
N THR A 47 17.45 3.37 1.58
CA THR A 47 17.35 1.93 1.89
C THR A 47 16.29 1.19 1.06
N SER A 48 15.58 1.90 0.18
CA SER A 48 14.47 1.38 -0.61
C SER A 48 14.87 0.17 -1.45
N SER A 49 16.06 0.15 -2.08
CA SER A 49 16.49 -0.97 -2.95
C SER A 49 16.64 -2.32 -2.25
N LYS A 50 17.23 -2.36 -1.04
CA LYS A 50 17.35 -3.60 -0.24
C LYS A 50 16.00 -4.07 0.29
N LYS A 51 15.15 -3.14 0.72
CA LYS A 51 13.80 -3.46 1.21
C LYS A 51 12.85 -3.84 0.06
N MET A 52 13.06 -3.32 -1.16
CA MET A 52 12.30 -3.71 -2.35
C MET A 52 12.60 -5.14 -2.79
N LYS A 53 13.82 -5.65 -2.55
CA LYS A 53 14.11 -7.09 -2.73
C LYS A 53 13.29 -7.97 -1.79
N ILE A 54 13.06 -7.52 -0.55
CA ILE A 54 12.19 -8.22 0.41
C ILE A 54 10.74 -8.18 -0.08
N ILE A 55 10.28 -7.04 -0.59
CA ILE A 55 8.92 -6.89 -1.13
C ILE A 55 8.71 -7.78 -2.37
N ASN A 56 9.69 -7.81 -3.28
CA ASN A 56 9.65 -8.67 -4.47
C ASN A 56 9.64 -10.15 -4.08
N SER A 57 10.39 -10.55 -3.04
CA SER A 57 10.36 -11.95 -2.58
C SER A 57 9.01 -12.36 -1.95
N PHE A 58 8.24 -11.41 -1.42
CA PHE A 58 6.84 -11.65 -1.07
C PHE A 58 5.93 -11.67 -2.30
N GLY A 59 6.15 -10.78 -3.28
CA GLY A 59 5.43 -10.74 -4.55
C GLY A 59 5.51 -12.05 -5.34
N ASP A 60 6.72 -12.61 -5.46
CA ASP A 60 6.95 -13.86 -6.21
C ASP A 60 6.23 -15.07 -5.58
N ARG A 61 5.97 -15.04 -4.26
CA ARG A 61 5.19 -16.08 -3.56
C ARG A 61 3.68 -15.96 -3.79
N ILE A 62 3.19 -14.82 -4.27
CA ILE A 62 1.77 -14.56 -4.55
C ILE A 62 1.39 -15.05 -5.96
N VAL A 63 2.35 -15.17 -6.87
CA VAL A 63 2.11 -15.47 -8.30
C VAL A 63 1.84 -16.96 -8.58
N SER A 64 1.94 -17.85 -7.59
CA SER A 64 1.43 -19.23 -7.74
C SER A 64 -0.11 -19.21 -7.70
N LYS A 65 -0.70 -18.98 -8.88
CA LYS A 65 -2.15 -18.85 -9.17
C LYS A 65 -3.06 -19.95 -8.60
N GLU A 66 -2.53 -21.07 -8.12
CA GLU A 66 -3.30 -22.17 -7.55
C GLU A 66 -3.72 -21.96 -6.08
N ALA A 67 -3.04 -21.08 -5.34
CA ALA A 67 -3.37 -20.80 -3.92
C ALA A 67 -4.55 -19.83 -3.73
N TYR A 68 -4.87 -19.02 -4.74
CA TYR A 68 -5.90 -17.98 -4.62
C TYR A 68 -7.32 -18.53 -4.51
N ASN A 69 -7.57 -19.71 -5.10
CA ASN A 69 -8.92 -20.32 -5.18
C ASN A 69 -9.21 -21.33 -4.06
N LYS A 70 -8.21 -21.72 -3.27
CA LYS A 70 -8.41 -22.52 -2.06
C LYS A 70 -8.15 -21.62 -0.86
N ILE A 71 -9.18 -20.91 -0.41
CA ILE A 71 -9.19 -20.10 0.82
C ILE A 71 -9.19 -21.05 2.05
N ILE A 72 -8.16 -21.88 2.14
CA ILE A 72 -7.70 -22.41 3.41
C ILE A 72 -6.99 -21.22 4.05
N PHE A 73 -7.24 -21.00 5.35
CA PHE A 73 -6.64 -19.90 6.10
C PHE A 73 -5.12 -20.08 6.07
N ASP A 74 -4.47 -19.53 5.06
CA ASP A 74 -3.02 -19.57 4.91
C ASP A 74 -2.48 -18.36 5.69
N PRO A 75 -1.75 -18.57 6.80
CA PRO A 75 -1.11 -17.48 7.54
C PRO A 75 -0.21 -16.64 6.62
N TYR A 76 0.27 -17.18 5.51
CA TYR A 76 1.00 -16.41 4.50
C TYR A 76 0.10 -15.42 3.76
N HIS A 77 -1.11 -15.82 3.37
CA HIS A 77 -2.06 -14.95 2.69
C HIS A 77 -2.50 -13.77 3.58
N GLU A 78 -2.79 -14.04 4.85
CA GLU A 78 -3.09 -12.98 5.83
C GLU A 78 -1.97 -11.94 5.89
N ARG A 79 -0.73 -12.38 6.10
CA ARG A 79 0.43 -11.49 6.22
C ARG A 79 0.72 -10.74 4.92
N ILE A 80 0.48 -11.37 3.77
CA ILE A 80 0.58 -10.72 2.47
C ILE A 80 -0.43 -9.57 2.36
N VAL A 81 -1.69 -9.79 2.73
CA VAL A 81 -2.74 -8.78 2.57
C VAL A 81 -2.60 -7.66 3.60
N THR A 82 -2.16 -7.97 4.82
CA THR A 82 -2.14 -7.00 5.93
C THR A 82 -0.78 -6.33 6.11
N GLU A 83 0.32 -7.10 6.12
CA GLU A 83 1.68 -6.62 6.45
C GLU A 83 2.47 -6.12 5.23
N LEU A 84 2.38 -6.80 4.08
CA LEU A 84 3.19 -6.45 2.90
C LEU A 84 3.02 -4.99 2.47
N PRO A 85 1.79 -4.44 2.36
CA PRO A 85 1.66 -3.06 1.90
C PRO A 85 2.14 -2.04 2.95
N LEU A 86 2.17 -2.41 4.25
CA LEU A 86 2.83 -1.58 5.27
C LEU A 86 4.34 -1.62 5.11
N ASN A 87 4.91 -2.79 4.82
CA ASN A 87 6.34 -2.93 4.59
C ASN A 87 6.80 -2.17 3.34
N ILE A 88 5.95 -2.12 2.30
CA ILE A 88 6.15 -1.25 1.13
C ILE A 88 6.14 0.22 1.54
N LEU A 89 5.15 0.67 2.30
CA LEU A 89 5.11 2.07 2.76
C LEU A 89 6.34 2.44 3.59
N LYS A 90 6.74 1.58 4.54
CA LYS A 90 7.91 1.76 5.42
C LYS A 90 9.25 1.70 4.67
N SER A 91 9.31 1.04 3.52
CA SER A 91 10.52 0.96 2.70
C SER A 91 10.63 2.10 1.71
N THR A 92 9.49 2.53 1.20
CA THR A 92 9.39 3.54 0.17
C THR A 92 9.58 4.92 0.77
N PHE A 93 8.92 5.24 1.89
CA PHE A 93 8.90 6.59 2.44
C PHE A 93 9.81 6.76 3.68
N ILE A 94 10.36 7.96 3.85
CA ILE A 94 11.08 8.35 5.06
C ILE A 94 10.09 8.50 6.22
N SER A 95 10.46 7.97 7.39
CA SER A 95 9.66 8.09 8.62
C SER A 95 9.63 9.54 9.13
N ASP A 96 8.44 10.04 9.43
CA ASP A 96 8.19 11.26 10.22
C ASP A 96 7.74 10.90 11.65
N GLU A 97 7.51 11.92 12.48
CA GLU A 97 7.08 11.77 13.88
C GLU A 97 5.73 11.05 14.07
N PHE A 98 4.86 11.05 13.04
CA PHE A 98 3.55 10.41 13.07
C PHE A 98 3.52 9.04 12.39
N SER A 99 4.62 8.62 11.77
CA SER A 99 4.68 7.42 10.94
C SER A 99 4.40 6.16 11.74
N MET A 100 4.84 6.10 13.00
CA MET A 100 4.53 4.96 13.88
C MET A 100 3.03 4.82 14.14
N LYS A 101 2.37 5.88 14.61
CA LYS A 101 0.92 5.89 14.86
C LYS A 101 0.10 5.59 13.60
N ARG A 102 0.47 6.17 12.45
CA ARG A 102 -0.20 5.88 11.17
C ARG A 102 -0.04 4.42 10.76
N ASN A 103 1.15 3.86 10.92
CA ASN A 103 1.41 2.46 10.59
C ASN A 103 0.65 1.49 11.51
N GLU A 104 0.57 1.77 12.81
CA GLU A 104 -0.21 0.98 13.77
C GLU A 104 -1.70 1.00 13.42
N LYS A 105 -2.28 2.19 13.24
CA LYS A 105 -3.67 2.34 12.83
C LYS A 105 -3.97 1.61 11.52
N THR A 106 -3.11 1.78 10.52
CA THR A 106 -3.24 1.12 9.21
C THR A 106 -3.13 -0.41 9.34
N SER A 107 -2.28 -0.91 10.25
CA SER A 107 -2.18 -2.34 10.54
C SER A 107 -3.49 -2.88 11.12
N ILE A 108 -4.02 -2.21 12.14
CA ILE A 108 -5.29 -2.59 12.78
C ILE A 108 -6.43 -2.58 11.76
N ASP A 109 -6.58 -1.48 11.00
CA ASP A 109 -7.65 -1.34 10.00
C ASP A 109 -7.58 -2.42 8.90
N ARG A 110 -6.37 -2.81 8.46
CA ARG A 110 -6.20 -3.90 7.48
C ARG A 110 -6.51 -5.27 8.06
N ASN A 111 -6.10 -5.56 9.29
CA ASN A 111 -6.43 -6.81 9.96
C ASN A 111 -7.95 -6.95 10.15
N ILE A 112 -8.63 -5.88 10.57
CA ILE A 112 -10.10 -5.88 10.68
C ILE A 112 -10.75 -6.20 9.33
N LYS A 113 -10.36 -5.51 8.25
CA LYS A 113 -10.91 -5.77 6.91
C LYS A 113 -10.67 -7.21 6.44
N TYR A 114 -9.49 -7.76 6.69
CA TYR A 114 -9.17 -9.14 6.34
C TYR A 114 -10.04 -10.16 7.11
N LEU A 115 -10.23 -9.93 8.41
CA LEU A 115 -11.07 -10.76 9.25
C LEU A 115 -12.55 -10.65 8.87
N GLU A 116 -13.04 -9.46 8.52
CA GLU A 116 -14.40 -9.23 8.03
C GLU A 116 -14.63 -9.97 6.70
N PHE A 117 -13.69 -9.92 5.76
CA PHE A 117 -13.74 -10.73 4.54
C PHE A 117 -13.74 -12.23 4.84
N SER A 118 -12.90 -12.68 5.77
CA SER A 118 -12.84 -14.09 6.18
C SER A 118 -14.13 -14.56 6.86
N LEU A 119 -14.79 -13.66 7.59
CA LEU A 119 -16.06 -13.91 8.27
C LEU A 119 -17.17 -14.10 7.25
N ASP A 120 -17.26 -13.22 6.25
CA ASP A 120 -18.21 -13.34 5.15
C ASP A 120 -18.06 -14.68 4.41
N LYS A 121 -16.82 -15.09 4.12
CA LYS A 121 -16.55 -16.43 3.56
C LYS A 121 -17.01 -17.55 4.50
N ALA A 122 -16.69 -17.49 5.79
CA ALA A 122 -17.08 -18.52 6.74
C ALA A 122 -18.62 -18.62 6.90
N GLN A 123 -19.34 -17.51 6.81
CA GLN A 123 -20.80 -17.47 6.81
C GLN A 123 -21.38 -18.16 5.57
N ASN A 124 -20.80 -17.93 4.39
CA ASN A 124 -21.21 -18.60 3.16
C ASN A 124 -21.00 -20.12 3.18
N PHE A 125 -20.10 -20.63 4.03
CA PHE A 125 -19.83 -22.07 4.21
C PHE A 125 -20.44 -22.65 5.50
N GLU A 126 -21.25 -21.88 6.24
CA GLU A 126 -21.92 -22.29 7.48
C GLU A 126 -20.97 -22.83 8.58
N ASP A 127 -19.70 -22.40 8.59
CA ASP A 127 -18.71 -22.84 9.59
C ASP A 127 -18.87 -22.07 10.92
N ASN A 128 -19.82 -22.52 11.74
CA ASN A 128 -20.21 -21.87 13.00
C ASN A 128 -19.07 -21.69 14.01
N LEU A 129 -18.13 -22.64 14.09
CA LEU A 129 -16.98 -22.54 14.98
C LEU A 129 -16.02 -21.43 14.53
N ARG A 130 -15.76 -21.36 13.22
CA ARG A 130 -14.91 -20.33 12.63
C ARG A 130 -15.55 -18.95 12.70
N ILE A 131 -16.84 -18.83 12.45
CA ILE A 131 -17.61 -17.57 12.61
C ILE A 131 -17.44 -17.00 14.01
N LYS A 132 -17.60 -17.83 15.05
CA LYS A 132 -17.46 -17.39 16.46
C LYS A 132 -16.05 -16.91 16.78
N ARG A 133 -15.02 -17.59 16.25
CA ARG A 133 -13.61 -17.19 16.44
C ARG A 133 -13.31 -15.87 15.74
N LEU A 134 -13.74 -15.71 14.49
CA LEU A 134 -13.52 -14.49 13.71
C LEU A 134 -14.20 -13.28 14.33
N LYS A 135 -15.45 -13.41 14.81
CA LYS A 135 -16.14 -12.32 15.53
C LYS A 135 -15.36 -11.85 16.76
N LYS A 136 -14.89 -12.78 17.60
CA LYS A 136 -14.06 -12.43 18.78
C LYS A 136 -12.79 -11.67 18.41
N LEU A 137 -12.11 -12.08 17.34
CA LEU A 137 -10.89 -11.41 16.87
C LEU A 137 -11.21 -10.00 16.35
N ILE A 138 -12.29 -9.84 15.59
CA ILE A 138 -12.74 -8.53 15.10
C ILE A 138 -13.06 -7.60 16.27
N ASP A 139 -13.80 -8.07 17.27
CA ASP A 139 -14.15 -7.28 18.46
C ASP A 139 -12.90 -6.86 19.25
N PHE A 140 -11.93 -7.77 19.39
CA PHE A 140 -10.63 -7.47 19.99
C PHE A 140 -9.90 -6.35 19.24
N PHE A 141 -9.75 -6.45 17.92
CA PHE A 141 -9.07 -5.41 17.15
C PHE A 141 -9.83 -4.08 17.14
N LYS A 142 -11.17 -4.11 17.16
CA LYS A 142 -12.01 -2.91 17.31
C LYS A 142 -11.85 -2.25 18.69
N SER A 143 -11.52 -3.01 19.74
CA SER A 143 -11.27 -2.46 21.08
C SER A 143 -9.92 -1.74 21.23
N ILE A 144 -8.97 -2.03 20.33
CA ILE A 144 -7.63 -1.41 20.32
C ILE A 144 -7.65 -0.08 19.52
N LYS A 145 -8.64 0.08 18.64
CA LYS A 145 -8.81 1.23 17.74
C LYS A 145 -9.30 2.48 18.48
#